data_AF-A0A950RMQ7-F1
#
_entry.id   AF-A0A950RMQ7-F1
#
_cell.length_a   1.000
_cell.length_b   1.000
_cell.length_c   1.000
_cell.angle_alpha   90.00
_cell.angle_beta   90.00
_cell.angle_gamma   90.00
#
_symmetry.space_group_name_H-M   'P 1'
#
loop_
_entity.id
_entity.type
_entity.pdbx_description
1 polymer ?
#
loop_
_entity_poly.entity_id
_entity_poly.type
_entity_poly.pdbx_seq_one_letter_code
_entity_poly.pdbx_strand_id
1 'polypeptide(L)' 'MLVELLAAADTFVIEFGQWHWRVAVSAWGRFGTGRHPAGVNFGDCLAFAVAQVAREPLLAKGDDFARTDIPLA' A
#
# COMPACT_ATOMS: atom_id res chain seq x y z
N MET A 1 -18.28 -0.53 15.69
CA MET A 1 -17.92 -1.46 14.58
C MET A 1 -17.01 -0.74 13.59
N LEU A 2 -16.14 -1.41 12.83
CA LEU A 2 -15.12 -0.81 11.94
C LEU A 2 -15.60 0.40 11.10
N VAL A 3 -16.84 0.35 10.60
CA VAL A 3 -17.44 1.44 9.82
C VAL A 3 -17.56 2.75 10.62
N GLU A 4 -17.89 2.69 11.91
CA GLU A 4 -17.98 3.88 12.78
C GLU A 4 -16.60 4.49 13.02
N LEU A 5 -15.56 3.65 13.12
CA LEU A 5 -14.18 4.11 13.25
C LEU A 5 -13.74 4.86 11.98
N LEU A 6 -14.05 4.31 10.81
CA LEU A 6 -13.74 4.95 9.53
C LEU A 6 -14.49 6.28 9.35
N ALA A 7 -15.76 6.34 9.77
CA ALA A 7 -16.56 7.55 9.74
C ALA A 7 -16.02 8.64 10.68
N ALA A 8 -15.48 8.26 11.85
CA ALA A 8 -14.88 9.21 12.80
C ALA A 8 -13.49 9.71 12.37
N ALA A 9 -12.77 8.95 11.53
CA ALA A 9 -11.38 9.22 11.17
C ALA A 9 -11.21 10.13 9.94
N ASP A 10 -12.26 10.81 9.47
CA ASP A 10 -12.26 11.64 8.25
C ASP A 10 -11.60 10.93 7.05
N THR A 11 -12.02 9.69 6.80
CA THR A 11 -11.49 8.86 5.72
C THR A 11 -12.39 8.88 4.50
N PHE A 12 -11.79 8.78 3.31
CA PHE A 12 -12.52 8.61 2.06
C PHE A 12 -12.03 7.37 1.31
N VAL A 13 -12.94 6.75 0.57
CA VAL A 13 -12.64 5.57 -0.26
C VAL A 13 -12.17 6.04 -1.63
N ILE A 14 -11.05 5.48 -2.09
CA ILE A 14 -10.47 5.78 -3.41
C ILE A 14 -10.77 4.63 -4.37
N GLU A 15 -11.17 4.96 -5.60
CA GLU A 15 -11.28 3.98 -6.68
C GLU A 15 -9.90 3.49 -7.14
N PHE A 16 -9.71 2.18 -7.15
CA PHE A 16 -8.50 1.57 -7.68
C PHE A 16 -8.57 1.50 -9.22
N GLY A 17 -7.56 2.02 -9.91
CA GLY A 17 -7.68 2.37 -11.33
C GLY A 17 -6.40 2.22 -12.14
N GLN A 18 -6.41 2.76 -13.36
CA GLN A 18 -5.33 2.65 -14.36
C GLN A 18 -3.93 3.02 -13.83
N TRP A 19 -3.87 4.05 -12.97
CA TRP A 19 -2.62 4.51 -12.36
C TRP A 19 -2.12 3.56 -11.28
N HIS A 20 -3.03 2.98 -10.50
CA HIS A 20 -2.71 2.14 -9.36
C HIS A 20 -2.21 0.76 -9.77
N TRP A 21 -2.86 0.08 -10.72
CA TRP A 21 -2.50 -1.31 -11.05
C TRP A 21 -1.08 -1.43 -11.61
N ARG A 22 -0.63 -0.46 -12.42
CA ARG A 22 0.73 -0.44 -12.98
C ARG A 22 1.78 -0.34 -11.88
N VAL A 23 1.52 0.53 -10.90
CA VAL A 23 2.40 0.71 -9.73
C VAL A 23 2.39 -0.55 -8.87
N ALA A 24 1.24 -1.17 -8.64
CA ALA A 24 1.15 -2.42 -7.87
C ALA A 24 1.95 -3.57 -8.53
N VAL A 25 1.85 -3.73 -9.86
CA VAL A 25 2.63 -4.74 -10.60
C VAL A 25 4.13 -4.43 -10.53
N SER A 26 4.52 -3.15 -10.62
CA SER A 26 5.91 -2.73 -10.44
C SER A 26 6.41 -3.03 -9.03
N ALA A 27 5.62 -2.72 -7.99
CA ALA A 27 5.95 -3.01 -6.60
C ALA A 27 6.13 -4.52 -6.37
N TRP A 28 5.25 -5.35 -6.92
CA TRP A 28 5.40 -6.81 -6.87
C TRP A 28 6.71 -7.28 -7.52
N GLY A 29 7.07 -6.73 -8.68
CA GLY A 29 8.33 -7.05 -9.35
C GLY A 29 9.57 -6.69 -8.53
N ARG A 30 9.49 -5.64 -7.72
CA ARG A 30 10.60 -5.12 -6.91
C ARG A 30 10.69 -5.76 -5.53
N PHE A 31 9.54 -6.00 -4.90
CA PHE A 31 9.45 -6.29 -3.46
C PHE A 31 8.67 -7.57 -3.13
N GLY A 32 8.08 -8.23 -4.12
CA GLY A 32 7.13 -9.32 -3.91
C GLY A 32 7.68 -10.52 -3.15
N THR A 33 6.78 -11.23 -2.47
CA THR A 33 7.08 -12.49 -1.77
C THR A 33 7.78 -13.50 -2.68
N GLY A 34 8.82 -14.15 -2.15
CA GLY A 34 9.64 -15.13 -2.89
C GLY A 34 10.64 -14.52 -3.87
N ARG A 35 10.71 -13.19 -4.00
CA ARG A 35 11.67 -12.48 -4.88
C ARG A 35 12.56 -11.51 -4.13
N HIS A 36 12.00 -10.79 -3.16
CA HIS A 36 12.70 -9.77 -2.39
C HIS A 36 12.50 -10.00 -0.89
N PRO A 37 13.46 -9.64 -0.03
CA PRO A 37 13.31 -9.81 1.41
C PRO A 37 12.08 -9.08 1.99
N ALA A 38 11.71 -7.90 1.48
CA ALA A 38 10.47 -7.21 1.89
C ALA A 38 9.26 -8.13 1.84
N GLY A 39 9.17 -8.94 0.80
CA GLY A 39 8.22 -10.03 0.72
C GLY A 39 6.75 -9.60 0.68
N VAL A 40 6.47 -8.39 0.19
CA VAL A 40 5.10 -7.83 0.15
C VAL A 40 4.16 -8.74 -0.63
N ASN A 41 2.96 -8.96 -0.10
CA ASN A 41 1.93 -9.78 -0.74
C ASN A 41 1.12 -8.97 -1.78
N PHE A 42 0.10 -9.59 -2.37
CA PHE A 42 -0.75 -8.92 -3.36
C PHE A 42 -1.51 -7.72 -2.80
N GLY A 43 -2.11 -7.84 -1.60
CA GLY A 43 -2.81 -6.74 -0.94
C GLY A 43 -1.88 -5.59 -0.57
N ASP A 44 -0.67 -5.89 -0.12
CA ASP A 44 0.35 -4.90 0.19
C ASP A 44 0.75 -4.10 -1.06
N CYS A 45 0.80 -4.75 -2.23
CA CYS A 45 1.06 -4.06 -3.50
C CYS A 45 -0.06 -3.06 -3.85
N LEU A 46 -1.31 -3.35 -3.47
CA LEU A 46 -2.42 -2.41 -3.66
C LEU A 46 -2.27 -1.20 -2.72
N ALA A 47 -1.96 -1.44 -1.45
CA ALA A 47 -1.73 -0.38 -0.47
C ALA A 47 -0.54 0.51 -0.85
N PHE A 48 0.58 -0.11 -1.23
CA PHE A 48 1.77 0.58 -1.77
C PHE A 48 1.39 1.46 -2.95
N ALA A 49 0.61 0.94 -3.91
CA ALA A 49 0.23 1.69 -5.09
C ALA A 49 -0.63 2.91 -4.78
N VAL A 50 -1.58 2.80 -3.85
CA VAL A 50 -2.41 3.94 -3.42
C VAL A 50 -1.53 5.03 -2.82
N ALA A 51 -0.68 4.69 -1.86
CA ALA A 51 0.24 5.63 -1.23
C ALA A 51 1.20 6.28 -2.25
N GLN A 52 1.81 5.48 -3.11
CA GLN A 52 2.77 5.94 -4.12
C GLN A 52 2.14 6.87 -5.15
N VAL A 53 0.91 6.58 -5.61
CA VAL A 53 0.18 7.43 -6.57
C VAL A 53 -0.26 8.73 -5.91
N ALA A 54 -0.74 8.67 -4.66
CA ALA A 54 -1.10 9.85 -3.88
C ALA A 54 0.13 10.70 -3.48
N ARG A 55 1.33 10.09 -3.49
CA ARG A 55 2.58 10.66 -2.95
C ARG A 55 2.50 10.96 -1.46
N GLU A 56 1.76 10.13 -0.74
CA GLU A 56 1.56 10.24 0.70
C GLU A 56 2.23 9.04 1.42
N PRO A 57 2.66 9.20 2.69
CA PRO A 57 3.16 8.10 3.48
C PRO A 57 2.10 7.02 3.72
N LEU A 58 2.53 5.75 3.77
CA LEU A 58 1.67 4.61 4.05
C LEU A 58 1.60 4.35 5.56
N LEU A 59 0.40 4.44 6.13
CA LEU A 59 0.15 3.94 7.48
C LEU A 59 -0.02 2.42 7.43
N ALA A 60 0.92 1.71 8.04
CA ALA A 60 0.90 0.25 8.14
C ALA A 60 1.17 -0.20 9.57
N LYS A 61 0.74 -1.42 9.88
CA LYS A 61 1.08 -2.07 11.15
C LYS A 61 2.16 -3.11 10.88
N GLY A 62 3.21 -3.11 11.70
CA GLY A 62 4.33 -4.05 11.56
C GLY A 62 5.35 -3.58 10.52
N ASP A 63 6.20 -4.50 10.06
CA ASP A 63 7.40 -4.19 9.28
C ASP A 63 7.32 -4.61 7.80
N ASP A 64 6.12 -4.93 7.31
CA ASP A 64 5.91 -5.48 5.96
C ASP A 64 6.47 -4.56 4.85
N PHE A 65 6.46 -3.24 5.11
CA PHE A 65 6.97 -2.22 4.18
C PHE A 65 8.36 -1.69 4.53
N ALA A 66 8.97 -2.13 5.64
CA ALA A 66 10.24 -1.58 6.15
C ALA A 66 11.43 -1.74 5.19
N ARG A 67 11.33 -2.67 4.24
CA ARG A 67 12.33 -2.93 3.19
C ARG A 67 11.86 -2.55 1.79
N THR A 68 10.88 -1.66 1.71
CA THR A 68 10.43 -1.03 0.46
C THR A 68 10.92 0.41 0.41
N ASP A 69 10.65 1.11 -0.68
CA ASP A 69 10.97 2.53 -0.84
C ASP A 69 9.76 3.45 -0.62
N ILE A 70 8.63 2.94 -0.13
CA ILE A 70 7.49 3.78 0.23
C ILE A 70 7.75 4.49 1.57
N PRO A 71 7.48 5.80 1.68
CA PRO A 71 7.49 6.47 2.97
C PRO A 71 6.43 5.86 3.91
N LEU A 72 6.76 5.72 5.19
CA LEU A 72 5.84 5.26 6.23
C LEU A 72 5.39 6.43 7.11
N ALA A 73 4.13 6.38 7.56
CA ALA A 73 3.52 7.35 8.46
C ALA A 73 3.74 6.98 9.94
#